data_AF-A0A9Q3EW80-F1
#
_entry.id   AF-A0A9Q3EW80-F1
#
_cell.length_a   1.000
_cell.length_b   1.000
_cell.length_c   1.000
_cell.angle_alpha   90.00
_cell.angle_beta   90.00
_cell.angle_gamma   90.00
#
_symmetry.space_group_name_H-M   'P 1'
#
loop_
_entity.id
_entity.type
_entity.pdbx_description
1 polymer ?
#
loop_
_entity_poly.entity_id
_entity_poly.type
_entity_poly.pdbx_seq_one_letter_code
_entity_poly.pdbx_strand_id
1 'polypeptide(L)'
;MTTSSPLVQFPTNLLDEDSSDENQLKTKLIKLNRTNWVQWSCQTRSYMIGCGYQSLLKKPTDEEKISSRYIRRNGAALALLWNSVSIDLHGILLTHQDSFYKAWEALGEACGNNSILTTCEVLF
;
A
#
# COMPACT_ATOMS: atom_id res chain seq x y z
N MET A 1 -23.28 -7.47 24.45
CA MET A 1 -23.09 -6.24 23.66
C MET A 1 -21.88 -6.44 22.78
N THR A 2 -22.09 -6.84 21.53
CA THR A 2 -21.04 -7.16 20.56
C THR A 2 -20.72 -5.89 19.78
N THR A 3 -19.54 -5.31 20.00
CA THR A 3 -19.10 -4.07 19.35
C THR A 3 -18.60 -4.36 17.94
N SER A 4 -19.41 -4.01 16.94
CA SER A 4 -19.03 -4.04 15.53
C SER A 4 -17.99 -2.94 15.25
N SER A 5 -16.83 -3.31 14.69
CA SER A 5 -15.78 -2.37 14.31
C SER A 5 -16.18 -1.56 13.07
N PRO A 6 -15.86 -0.25 12.99
CA PRO A 6 -16.30 0.59 11.88
C PRO A 6 -15.56 0.26 10.58
N LEU A 7 -16.33 0.15 9.50
CA LEU A 7 -15.84 -0.05 8.13
C LEU A 7 -15.30 1.27 7.56
N VAL A 8 -14.08 1.26 7.03
CA VAL A 8 -13.50 2.41 6.33
C VAL A 8 -13.88 2.35 4.86
N GLN A 9 -14.58 3.38 4.39
CA GLN A 9 -15.04 3.55 3.01
C GLN A 9 -14.07 4.48 2.27
N PHE A 10 -13.62 4.09 1.08
CA PHE A 10 -12.74 4.91 0.23
C PHE A 10 -13.59 5.82 -0.69
N PRO A 11 -13.17 7.07 -0.95
CA PRO A 11 -13.88 7.95 -1.88
C PRO A 11 -13.64 7.53 -3.34
N THR A 12 -14.72 7.08 -3.98
CA THR A 12 -14.82 6.80 -5.41
C THR A 12 -15.31 8.06 -6.12
N ASN A 13 -14.43 9.01 -6.42
CA ASN A 13 -14.81 10.16 -7.25
C ASN A 13 -13.85 10.29 -8.44
N LEU A 14 -14.20 9.57 -9.51
CA LEU A 14 -14.09 10.06 -10.89
C LEU A 14 -15.27 9.44 -11.63
N LEU A 15 -16.40 10.14 -11.64
CA LEU A 15 -17.63 9.73 -12.33
C LEU A 15 -17.53 10.16 -13.80
N ASP A 16 -17.71 9.20 -14.70
CA ASP A 16 -18.50 9.41 -15.92
C ASP A 16 -19.79 8.62 -15.71
N GLU A 17 -20.94 9.28 -15.88
CA GLU A 17 -22.28 8.70 -15.72
C GLU A 17 -22.57 7.66 -16.82
N ASP A 18 -22.82 6.41 -16.44
CA ASP A 18 -24.00 5.68 -16.94
C ASP A 18 -24.35 4.51 -16.00
N SER A 19 -25.65 4.25 -15.93
CA SER A 19 -26.36 3.32 -15.07
C SER A 19 -25.99 1.85 -15.30
N SER A 20 -25.79 1.12 -14.20
CA SER A 20 -26.46 -0.14 -13.84
C SER A 20 -25.56 -1.13 -13.09
N ASP A 21 -26.08 -1.53 -11.93
CA ASP A 21 -25.88 -2.79 -11.21
C ASP A 21 -24.50 -3.15 -10.64
N GLU A 22 -24.39 -2.92 -9.32
CA GLU A 22 -24.18 -4.00 -8.34
C GLU A 22 -23.10 -5.04 -8.69
N ASN A 23 -21.85 -4.62 -8.88
CA ASN A 23 -20.71 -5.42 -8.44
C ASN A 23 -19.43 -4.60 -8.25
N GLN A 24 -19.50 -3.52 -7.45
CA GLN A 24 -18.25 -2.97 -6.90
C GLN A 24 -17.61 -4.06 -6.05
N LEU A 25 -16.67 -4.78 -6.63
CA LEU A 25 -15.69 -5.62 -5.93
C LEU A 25 -14.96 -4.73 -4.93
N LYS A 26 -15.58 -4.51 -3.77
CA LYS A 26 -14.99 -3.93 -2.56
C LYS A 26 -13.95 -4.92 -2.08
N THR A 27 -12.84 -5.00 -2.78
CA THR A 27 -11.68 -5.79 -2.40
C THR A 27 -11.12 -5.14 -1.15
N LYS A 28 -11.61 -5.59 0.01
CA LYS A 28 -11.04 -5.24 1.30
C LYS A 28 -9.60 -5.74 1.28
N LEU A 29 -8.65 -4.83 1.07
CA LEU A 29 -7.25 -5.13 1.27
C LEU A 29 -7.10 -5.65 2.70
N ILE A 30 -6.41 -6.78 2.85
CA ILE A 30 -6.02 -7.28 4.16
C ILE A 30 -5.20 -6.18 4.83
N LYS A 31 -5.35 -5.98 6.15
CA LYS A 31 -4.47 -5.05 6.86
C LYS A 31 -3.10 -5.70 7.08
N LEU A 32 -2.04 -5.00 6.72
CA LEU A 32 -0.67 -5.41 7.03
C LEU A 32 -0.51 -5.51 8.54
N ASN A 33 0.15 -6.56 8.97
CA ASN A 33 0.72 -6.73 10.30
C ASN A 33 2.10 -7.40 10.15
N ARG A 34 2.77 -7.68 11.27
CA ARG A 34 4.13 -8.22 11.26
C ARG A 34 4.28 -9.65 10.73
N THR A 35 3.19 -10.38 10.50
CA THR A 35 3.24 -11.81 10.12
C THR A 35 2.67 -12.09 8.73
N ASN A 36 2.07 -11.10 8.06
CA ASN A 36 1.37 -11.32 6.78
C ASN A 36 1.97 -10.53 5.59
N TRP A 37 3.22 -10.06 5.69
CA TRP A 37 3.88 -9.26 4.66
C TRP A 37 3.75 -9.86 3.25
N VAL A 38 4.03 -11.15 3.07
CA VAL A 38 4.01 -11.79 1.74
C VAL A 38 2.62 -11.72 1.12
N GLN A 39 1.58 -12.09 1.87
CA GLN A 39 0.20 -12.06 1.37
C GLN A 39 -0.26 -10.62 1.11
N TRP A 40 0.02 -9.72 2.04
CA TRP A 40 -0.35 -8.31 1.95
C TRP A 40 0.33 -7.61 0.77
N SER A 41 1.63 -7.81 0.61
CA SER A 41 2.43 -7.16 -0.44
C SER A 41 2.02 -7.67 -1.83
N CYS A 42 1.70 -8.96 -1.99
CA CYS A 42 1.15 -9.50 -3.23
C CYS A 42 -0.19 -8.84 -3.60
N GLN A 43 -1.15 -8.76 -2.66
CA GLN A 43 -2.44 -8.13 -2.92
C GLN A 43 -2.31 -6.64 -3.24
N THR A 44 -1.53 -5.92 -2.43
CA THR A 44 -1.35 -4.48 -2.59
C THR A 44 -0.59 -4.16 -3.88
N ARG A 45 0.42 -4.95 -4.26
CA ARG A 45 1.11 -4.82 -5.56
C ARG A 45 0.14 -4.97 -6.72
N SER A 46 -0.71 -6.00 -6.72
CA SER A 46 -1.70 -6.21 -7.77
C SER A 46 -2.70 -5.05 -7.86
N TYR A 47 -3.15 -4.55 -6.71
CA TYR A 47 -4.02 -3.37 -6.65
C TYR A 47 -3.33 -2.13 -7.25
N MET A 48 -2.08 -1.86 -6.85
CA MET A 48 -1.30 -0.73 -7.37
C MET A 48 -1.10 -0.81 -8.88
N ILE A 49 -0.86 -2.01 -9.42
CA ILE A 49 -0.77 -2.23 -10.87
C ILE A 49 -2.12 -1.95 -11.54
N GLY A 50 -3.22 -2.47 -11.01
CA GLY A 50 -4.58 -2.23 -11.52
C GLY A 50 -4.97 -0.74 -11.52
N CYS A 51 -4.46 0.05 -10.57
CA CYS A 51 -4.66 1.50 -10.52
C CYS A 51 -3.67 2.31 -11.38
N GLY A 52 -2.73 1.67 -12.09
CA GLY A 52 -1.71 2.36 -12.87
C GLY A 52 -0.62 3.05 -12.03
N TYR A 53 -0.41 2.60 -10.79
CA TYR A 53 0.58 3.12 -9.84
C TYR A 53 1.85 2.26 -9.75
N GLN A 54 2.06 1.34 -10.69
CA GLN A 54 3.21 0.44 -10.75
C GLN A 54 4.59 1.13 -10.68
N SER A 55 4.68 2.38 -11.15
CA SER A 55 5.92 3.16 -11.09
C SER A 55 6.33 3.51 -9.66
N LEU A 56 5.39 3.56 -8.71
CA LEU A 56 5.66 3.86 -7.30
C LEU A 56 6.30 2.68 -6.55
N LEU A 57 6.24 1.47 -7.11
CA LEU A 57 6.88 0.27 -6.54
C LEU A 57 8.39 0.22 -6.81
N LYS A 58 8.93 1.23 -7.50
CA LYS A 58 10.36 1.37 -7.82
C LYS A 58 10.86 2.71 -7.28
N LYS A 59 12.18 2.77 -7.04
CA LYS A 59 12.84 4.01 -6.64
C LYS A 59 12.63 5.08 -7.73
N PRO A 60 12.03 6.24 -7.39
CA PRO A 60 11.81 7.31 -8.36
C PRO A 60 13.12 8.03 -8.70
N THR A 61 13.25 8.52 -9.93
CA THR A 61 14.32 9.47 -10.29
C THR A 61 14.07 10.85 -9.70
N ASP A 62 15.06 11.74 -9.73
CA ASP A 62 14.91 13.09 -9.19
C ASP A 62 13.95 13.94 -10.04
N GLU A 63 13.92 13.73 -11.36
CA GLU A 63 12.96 14.36 -12.27
C GLU A 63 11.53 13.86 -12.01
N GLU A 64 11.35 12.57 -11.72
CA GLU A 64 10.03 12.03 -11.41
C GLU A 64 9.47 12.65 -10.13
N LYS A 65 10.29 12.78 -9.07
CA LYS A 65 9.88 13.30 -7.76
C LYS A 65 9.25 14.69 -7.82
N ILE A 66 9.71 15.55 -8.72
CA ILE A 66 9.20 16.91 -8.86
C ILE A 66 7.99 17.00 -9.79
N SER A 67 7.66 15.93 -10.52
CA SER A 67 6.51 15.94 -11.41
C SER A 67 5.20 15.97 -10.62
N SER A 68 4.27 16.84 -11.03
CA SER A 68 2.94 16.94 -10.40
C SER A 68 2.18 15.60 -10.42
N ARG A 69 2.37 14.82 -11.49
CA ARG A 69 1.82 13.46 -11.62
C ARG A 69 2.35 12.53 -10.55
N TYR A 70 3.67 12.52 -10.30
CA TYR A 70 4.25 11.70 -9.25
C TYR A 70 3.76 12.13 -7.88
N ILE A 71 3.82 13.43 -7.56
CA ILE A 71 3.41 13.97 -6.26
C ILE A 71 1.98 13.54 -5.92
N ARG A 72 1.04 13.68 -6.87
CA ARG A 72 -0.36 13.27 -6.67
C ARG A 72 -0.50 11.78 -6.43
N ARG A 73 0.17 10.93 -7.23
CA ARG A 73 0.09 9.47 -7.10
C ARG A 73 0.75 9.00 -5.80
N ASN A 74 1.90 9.57 -5.44
CA ASN A 74 2.63 9.28 -4.21
C ASN A 74 1.75 9.60 -2.98
N GLY A 75 1.11 10.78 -2.95
CA GLY A 75 0.20 11.15 -1.88
C GLY A 75 -1.00 10.19 -1.76
N ALA A 76 -1.63 9.84 -2.88
CA ALA A 76 -2.74 8.88 -2.90
C ALA A 76 -2.32 7.49 -2.40
N ALA A 77 -1.15 7.02 -2.82
CA ALA A 77 -0.61 5.72 -2.41
C ALA A 77 -0.20 5.70 -0.93
N LEU A 78 0.36 6.80 -0.40
CA LEU A 78 0.62 6.95 1.03
C LEU A 78 -0.66 6.91 1.85
N ALA A 79 -1.71 7.61 1.42
CA ALA A 79 -3.02 7.54 2.08
C ALA A 79 -3.59 6.11 2.07
N LEU A 80 -3.35 5.35 1.00
CA LEU A 80 -3.70 3.92 0.96
C LEU A 80 -2.89 3.12 1.98
N LEU A 81 -1.57 3.34 2.10
CA LEU A 81 -0.74 2.66 3.11
C LEU A 81 -1.26 2.92 4.51
N TRP A 82 -1.50 4.17 4.88
CA TRP A 82 -2.02 4.56 6.20
C TRP A 82 -3.29 3.79 6.61
N ASN A 83 -4.18 3.52 5.65
CA ASN A 83 -5.43 2.80 5.88
C ASN A 83 -5.31 1.27 5.82
N SER A 84 -4.28 0.76 5.13
CA SER A 84 -4.06 -0.66 4.88
C SER A 84 -3.01 -1.32 5.77
N VAL A 85 -2.42 -0.57 6.71
CA VAL A 85 -1.52 -1.12 7.74
C VAL A 85 -2.15 -1.09 9.13
N SER A 86 -1.66 -1.94 10.03
CA SER A 86 -2.02 -1.92 11.44
C SER A 86 -1.38 -0.72 12.17
N ILE A 87 -2.03 -0.28 13.25
CA ILE A 87 -1.66 0.94 14.00
C ILE A 87 -0.23 0.85 14.57
N ASP A 88 0.21 -0.35 14.97
CA ASP A 88 1.57 -0.58 15.48
C ASP A 88 2.67 -0.33 14.44
N LEU A 89 2.32 -0.26 13.14
CA LEU A 89 3.24 0.05 12.04
C LEU A 89 3.21 1.53 11.64
N HIS A 90 2.31 2.33 12.20
CA HIS A 90 2.20 3.77 11.87
C HIS A 90 3.49 4.55 12.18
N GLY A 91 4.27 4.13 13.18
CA GLY A 91 5.58 4.73 13.46
C GLY A 91 6.56 4.65 12.29
N ILE A 92 6.51 3.56 11.52
CA ILE A 92 7.32 3.38 10.31
C ILE A 92 6.85 4.36 9.23
N LEU A 93 5.54 4.49 9.03
CA LEU A 93 4.97 5.41 8.06
C LEU A 93 5.29 6.87 8.37
N LEU A 94 5.29 7.28 9.65
CA LEU A 94 5.66 8.64 10.05
C LEU A 94 7.08 9.01 9.62
N THR A 95 8.01 8.06 9.67
CA THR A 95 9.42 8.27 9.30
C THR A 95 9.60 8.40 7.78
N HIS A 96 8.63 7.91 6.98
CA HIS A 96 8.69 7.85 5.52
C HIS A 96 7.48 8.51 4.83
N GLN A 97 6.93 9.56 5.45
CA GLN A 97 5.72 10.24 4.97
C GLN A 97 5.89 10.99 3.63
N ASP A 98 7.12 11.16 3.15
CA ASP A 98 7.44 11.84 1.88
C ASP A 98 7.41 10.89 0.67
N SER A 99 7.55 9.58 0.89
CA SER A 99 7.77 8.63 -0.19
C SER A 99 7.10 7.29 0.07
N PHE A 100 6.13 6.96 -0.79
CA PHE A 100 5.51 5.63 -0.81
C PHE A 100 6.55 4.53 -0.97
N TYR A 101 7.54 4.71 -1.86
CA TYR A 101 8.57 3.71 -2.12
C TYR A 101 9.38 3.40 -0.85
N LYS A 102 9.88 4.44 -0.15
CA LYS A 102 10.62 4.24 1.11
C LYS A 102 9.74 3.60 2.18
N ALA A 103 8.48 4.05 2.31
CA ALA A 103 7.55 3.49 3.28
C ALA A 103 7.27 2.01 3.00
N TRP A 104 7.07 1.66 1.72
CA TRP A 104 6.89 0.28 1.28
C TRP A 104 8.08 -0.61 1.63
N GLU A 105 9.31 -0.16 1.36
CA GLU A 105 10.53 -0.91 1.71
C GLU A 105 10.68 -1.09 3.22
N ALA A 106 10.52 -0.02 3.99
CA ALA A 106 10.64 -0.05 5.45
C ALA A 106 9.58 -0.95 6.12
N LEU A 107 8.34 -0.95 5.60
CA LEU A 107 7.32 -1.90 6.04
C LEU A 107 7.71 -3.34 5.72
N GLY A 108 8.33 -3.58 4.57
CA GLY A 108 8.85 -4.88 4.21
C GLY A 108 9.90 -5.36 5.19
N GLU A 109 10.91 -4.54 5.46
CA GLU A 109 11.98 -4.85 6.41
C GLU A 109 11.42 -5.18 7.80
N ALA A 110 10.48 -4.37 8.30
CA ALA A 110 9.89 -4.56 9.62
C ALA A 110 8.93 -5.76 9.73
N CYS A 111 8.28 -6.15 8.64
CA CYS A 111 7.25 -7.20 8.63
C CYS A 111 7.72 -8.52 7.99
N GLY A 112 9.02 -8.71 7.80
CA GLY A 112 9.59 -10.04 7.48
C GLY A 112 10.19 -10.20 6.09
N ASN A 113 10.45 -9.13 5.35
CA ASN A 113 11.29 -9.20 4.13
C ASN A 113 12.72 -9.71 4.44
N ASN A 114 13.19 -9.50 5.67
CA ASN A 114 14.51 -9.98 6.13
C ASN A 114 14.53 -11.47 6.53
N SER A 115 13.38 -12.09 6.81
CA SER A 115 13.34 -13.54 7.10
C SER A 115 13.50 -14.43 5.86
N ILE A 116 13.27 -13.89 4.66
CA ILE A 116 13.47 -14.61 3.40
C ILE A 116 14.92 -14.48 2.91
N LEU A 117 15.52 -13.29 3.03
CA LEU A 117 16.92 -13.07 2.61
C LEU A 117 17.93 -13.86 3.45
N THR A 118 17.72 -13.96 4.76
CA THR A 118 18.65 -14.69 5.64
C THR A 118 18.66 -16.21 5.37
N THR A 119 17.60 -16.77 4.79
CA THR A 119 17.57 -18.20 4.42
C THR A 119 18.28 -18.46 3.08
N CYS A 120 18.32 -17.46 2.18
CA CYS A 120 19.05 -17.59 0.91
C CYS A 120 20.56 -17.38 1.04
N GLU A 121 21.04 -16.59 2.01
CA GLU A 121 22.49 -16.38 2.22
C GLU A 121 23.18 -17.53 2.97
N VAL A 122 22.44 -18.37 3.71
CA VAL A 122 23.00 -19.54 4.42
C VAL A 122 23.02 -20.80 3.53
N LEU A 123 22.46 -20.74 2.31
CA LEU A 123 22.36 -21.88 1.39
C LEU A 123 23.24 -21.78 0.13
N PHE A 124 24.21 -20.85 0.08
CA PHE A 124 25.22 -20.79 -1.00
C PHE A 124 26.64 -20.70 -0.45
#